data_AF-A0A973P944-F1
#
_entry.id   AF-A0A973P944-F1
#
_cell.length_a   1.000
_cell.length_b   1.000
_cell.length_c   1.000
_cell.angle_alpha   90.00
_cell.angle_beta   90.00
_cell.angle_gamma   90.00
#
_symmetry.space_group_name_H-M   'P 1'
#
loop_
_entity.id
_entity.type
_entity.pdbx_description
1 polymer ?
#
loop_
_entity_poly.entity_id
_entity_poly.type
_entity_poly.pdbx_seq_one_letter_code
_entity_poly.pdbx_strand_id
1 'polypeptide(L)' 'IKRQVWNDWDATLEESARKAVHEMAASFGRPDFAEGVASFLERRPPNFPSL' A
#
# COMPACT_ATOMS: atom_id res chain seq x y z
N ILE A 1 -1.95 5.40 -0.85
CA ILE A 1 -0.93 6.50 -0.84
C ILE A 1 -1.53 7.88 -1.10
N LYS A 2 -2.18 8.18 -2.24
CA LYS A 2 -2.67 9.56 -2.52
C LYS A 2 -3.56 10.14 -1.39
N ARG A 3 -4.47 9.35 -0.81
CA ARG A 3 -5.30 9.77 0.33
C ARG A 3 -4.51 10.06 1.62
N GLN A 4 -3.43 9.34 1.89
CA GLN A 4 -2.58 9.58 3.07
C GLN A 4 -1.88 10.94 2.95
N VAL A 5 -1.28 11.22 1.78
CA VAL A 5 -0.60 12.51 1.52
C VAL A 5 -1.55 13.71 1.66
N TRP A 6 -2.80 13.60 1.22
CA TRP A 6 -3.79 14.68 1.37
C TRP A 6 -4.30 14.86 2.80
N ASN A 7 -4.45 13.77 3.55
CA ASN A 7 -5.00 13.82 4.92
C ASN A 7 -3.95 14.10 5.99
N ASP A 8 -2.67 13.95 5.69
CA ASP A 8 -1.59 14.11 6.65
C ASP A 8 -0.94 15.51 6.61
N TRP A 9 -1.51 16.47 5.88
CA TRP A 9 -1.02 17.86 5.85
C TRP A 9 -1.11 18.57 7.21
N ASP A 10 -2.10 18.20 8.04
CA ASP A 10 -2.30 18.70 9.41
C ASP A 10 -2.01 17.63 10.49
N ALA A 11 -1.53 16.45 10.11
CA ALA A 11 -1.25 15.36 11.05
C ALA A 11 0.20 15.41 11.53
N THR A 12 0.41 15.08 12.81
CA THR A 12 1.78 14.95 13.34
C THR A 12 2.49 13.74 12.70
N LEU A 13 3.83 13.78 12.66
CA LEU A 13 4.64 12.67 12.14
C LEU A 13 4.29 11.33 12.79
N GLU A 14 4.00 11.33 14.09
CA GLU A 14 3.63 10.13 14.85
C GLU A 14 2.30 9.54 14.38
N GLU A 15 1.29 10.38 14.16
CA GLU A 15 -0.04 9.96 13.70
C GLU A 15 0.03 9.42 12.27
N SER A 16 0.76 10.10 11.38
CA SER A 16 0.97 9.68 10.00
C SER A 16 1.72 8.35 9.94
N ALA A 17 2.75 8.16 10.77
CA ALA A 17 3.47 6.90 10.85
C ALA A 17 2.58 5.75 11.34
N ARG A 18 1.77 5.97 12.39
CA ARG A 18 0.84 4.96 12.91
C ARG A 18 -0.20 4.54 11.86
N LYS A 19 -0.78 5.51 11.13
CA LYS A 19 -1.71 5.25 10.03
C LYS A 19 -1.04 4.48 8.88
N ALA A 20 0.17 4.86 8.50
CA ALA A 20 0.91 4.19 7.44
C ALA A 20 1.20 2.72 7.78
N VAL A 21 1.61 2.43 9.02
CA VAL A 21 1.83 1.06 9.49
C VAL A 21 0.54 0.24 9.46
N HIS A 22 -0.58 0.81 9.91
CA HIS A 22 -1.88 0.13 9.87
C HIS A 22 -2.32 -0.19 8.44
N GLU A 23 -2.21 0.78 7.53
CA GLU A 23 -2.60 0.61 6.13
C GLU A 23 -1.66 -0.35 5.38
N MET A 24 -0.37 -0.39 5.72
CA MET A 24 0.57 -1.39 5.21
C MET A 24 0.16 -2.79 5.65
N ALA A 25 -0.13 -2.99 6.95
CA ALA A 25 -0.59 -4.28 7.46
C ALA A 25 -1.90 -4.73 6.77
N ALA A 26 -2.82 -3.80 6.53
CA ALA A 26 -4.07 -4.06 5.82
C ALA A 26 -3.87 -4.39 4.33
N SER A 27 -2.75 -4.00 3.73
CA SER A 27 -2.46 -4.27 2.31
C SER A 27 -2.12 -5.73 2.03
N PHE A 28 -1.60 -6.47 3.01
CA PHE A 28 -1.23 -7.88 2.84
C PHE A 28 -2.39 -8.80 2.44
N GLY A 29 -3.63 -8.44 2.78
CA GLY A 29 -4.83 -9.19 2.41
C GLY A 29 -5.40 -8.84 1.03
N ARG A 30 -4.82 -7.87 0.33
CA ARG A 30 -5.36 -7.40 -0.95
C ARG A 30 -4.74 -8.17 -2.13
N PRO A 31 -5.52 -8.43 -3.19
CA PRO A 31 -5.06 -9.24 -4.33
C PRO A 31 -3.96 -8.55 -5.15
N ASP A 32 -3.88 -7.23 -5.13
CA ASP A 32 -2.82 -6.44 -5.75
C ASP A 32 -1.45 -6.65 -5.08
N PHE A 33 -1.42 -6.82 -3.75
CA PHE A 33 -0.19 -7.09 -3.01
C PHE A 33 0.41 -8.45 -3.39
N ALA A 34 -0.42 -9.50 -3.40
CA ALA A 34 0.00 -10.85 -3.77
C ALA A 34 0.56 -10.90 -5.21
N GLU A 35 -0.12 -10.26 -6.16
CA GLU A 35 0.33 -10.15 -7.54
C GLU A 35 1.62 -9.31 -7.68
N GLY A 36 1.75 -8.24 -6.89
CA GLY A 36 2.99 -7.44 -6.83
C GLY A 36 4.19 -8.27 -6.41
N VAL A 37 4.05 -9.12 -5.39
CA VAL A 37 5.12 -10.01 -4.93
C VAL A 37 5.41 -11.10 -5.97
N ALA A 38 4.38 -11.74 -6.52
CA ALA A 38 4.53 -12.82 -7.50
C ALA A 38 5.25 -12.34 -8.77
N SER A 39 4.79 -11.24 -9.36
CA SER A 39 5.38 -10.65 -10.56
C SER A 39 6.85 -10.23 -10.39
N PHE A 40 7.21 -9.72 -9.21
CA PHE A 40 8.60 -9.40 -8.84
C PHE A 40 9.48 -10.64 -8.77
N LEU A 41 9.02 -11.70 -8.09
CA LEU A 41 9.77 -12.96 -7.97
C LEU A 41 9.93 -13.66 -9.33
N GLU A 42 8.88 -13.64 -10.15
CA GLU A 42 8.84 -14.26 -11.48
C GLU A 42 9.50 -13.40 -12.58
N ARG A 43 9.90 -12.15 -12.25
CA ARG A 43 10.51 -11.17 -13.17
C ARG A 43 9.67 -10.96 -14.44
N ARG A 44 8.35 -10.90 -14.28
CA ARG A 44 7.38 -10.66 -15.35
C ARG A 44 6.63 -9.34 -15.14
N PRO A 45 5.98 -8.80 -16.18
CA PRO A 45 5.03 -7.70 -16.00
C PRO A 45 3.89 -8.10 -15.04
N PRO A 46 3.51 -7.23 -14.08
CA PRO A 46 2.38 -7.49 -13.19
C PRO A 46 1.04 -7.35 -13.93
N ASN A 47 0.08 -8.21 -13.57
CA ASN A 47 -1.30 -8.16 -14.04
C ASN A 47 -2.23 -7.80 -12.89
N PHE A 48 -2.19 -6.53 -12.48
CA PHE A 48 -2.99 -6.06 -11.35
C PHE A 48 -4.50 -6.18 -11.62
N PRO A 49 -5.30 -6.65 -10.65
CA PRO A 49 -6.75 -6.64 -10.78
C PRO A 49 -7.25 -5.19 -10.91
N SER A 50 -8.33 -4.99 -11.65
CA SER A 50 -9.00 -3.69 -11.72
C SER A 50 -9.54 -3.33 -10.32
N LEU A 51 -9.12 -2.18 -9.81
CA LEU A 51 -9.57 -1.60 -8.54
C LEU A 51 -11.03 -1.16 -8.56
#